data_AF-A0A415S8F3-F1
#
_entry.id   AF-A0A415S8F3-F1
#
_cell.length_a   1.000
_cell.length_b   1.000
_cell.length_c   1.000
_cell.angle_alpha   90.00
_cell.angle_beta   90.00
_cell.angle_gamma   90.00
#
_symmetry.space_group_name_H-M   'P 1'
#
loop_
_entity.id
_entity.type
_entity.pdbx_description
1 polymer ?
#
loop_
_entity_poly.entity_id
_entity_poly.type
_entity_poly.pdbx_seq_one_letter_code
_entity_poly.pdbx_strand_id
1 'polypeptide(L)' 'MIDTENNIFDKVSKKAVEKGISINLLESRAGVSTGSIYKWNTVSPTVRSLSKVAKVLGCTIDELLG' A
#
# COMPACT_ATOMS: atom_id res chain seq x y z
N MET A 1 -17.05 15.50 -3.57
CA MET A 1 -16.33 14.27 -3.97
C MET A 1 -14.84 14.55 -3.77
N ILE A 2 -14.35 14.29 -2.58
CA ILE A 2 -12.92 14.16 -2.24
C ILE A 2 -12.92 13.46 -0.87
N ASP A 3 -12.92 12.14 -0.89
CA ASP A 3 -12.73 11.33 0.31
C ASP A 3 -11.33 11.63 0.86
N THR A 4 -11.28 12.58 1.78
CA THR A 4 -10.07 12.94 2.51
C THR A 4 -9.90 11.92 3.62
N GLU A 5 -9.38 10.76 3.27
CA GLU A 5 -8.84 9.84 4.26
C GLU A 5 -7.33 9.72 4.03
N ASN A 6 -6.59 10.24 5.01
CA ASN A 6 -5.15 10.03 5.24
C ASN A 6 -4.85 8.55 5.52
N ASN A 7 -5.35 7.64 4.69
CA ASN A 7 -5.20 6.21 4.89
C ASN A 7 -4.02 5.70 4.07
N ILE A 8 -3.25 4.80 4.68
CA ILE A 8 -2.05 4.18 4.09
C ILE A 8 -2.37 3.58 2.72
N PHE A 9 -3.58 3.02 2.58
CA PHE A 9 -4.07 2.47 1.32
C PHE A 9 -4.05 3.48 0.17
N ASP A 10 -4.53 4.72 0.36
CA ASP A 10 -4.56 5.72 -0.73
C ASP A 10 -3.14 6.08 -1.18
N LYS A 11 -2.23 6.28 -0.21
CA LYS A 11 -0.81 6.58 -0.48
C LYS A 11 -0.15 5.43 -1.26
N VAL A 12 -0.35 4.20 -0.80
CA VAL A 12 0.14 2.99 -1.49
C VAL A 12 -0.46 2.88 -2.89
N SER A 13 -1.77 3.10 -3.02
CA SER A 13 -2.50 3.01 -4.28
C SER A 13 -2.03 4.04 -5.29
N LYS A 14 -1.92 5.31 -4.89
CA LYS A 14 -1.32 6.37 -5.72
C LYS A 14 0.07 6.00 -6.18
N LYS A 15 0.96 5.61 -5.27
CA LYS A 15 2.36 5.28 -5.62
C LYS A 15 2.43 4.05 -6.54
N ALA A 16 1.53 3.10 -6.35
CA ALA A 16 1.40 1.94 -7.22
C ALA A 16 0.95 2.35 -8.62
N VAL A 17 -0.08 3.20 -8.73
CA VAL A 17 -0.58 3.75 -10.00
C VAL A 17 0.48 4.60 -10.71
N GLU A 18 1.21 5.45 -9.99
CA GLU A 18 2.34 6.22 -10.55
C GLU A 18 3.44 5.32 -11.12
N LYS A 19 3.64 4.14 -10.52
CA LYS A 19 4.57 3.12 -11.04
C LYS A 19 3.96 2.19 -12.10
N GLY A 20 2.68 2.34 -12.44
CA GLY A 20 1.97 1.43 -13.35
C GLY A 20 1.77 0.02 -12.77
N ILE A 21 1.74 -0.11 -11.45
CA ILE A 21 1.54 -1.38 -10.73
C ILE A 21 0.12 -1.39 -10.14
N SER A 22 -0.64 -2.44 -10.44
CA SER A 22 -1.95 -2.65 -9.79
C SER A 22 -1.78 -3.21 -8.38
N ILE A 23 -2.71 -2.90 -7.47
CA ILE A 23 -2.70 -3.42 -6.08
C ILE A 23 -2.55 -4.95 -6.05
N ASN A 24 -3.26 -5.68 -6.90
CA ASN A 24 -3.17 -7.14 -6.97
C ASN A 24 -1.76 -7.64 -7.35
N LEU A 25 -1.10 -6.93 -8.28
CA LEU A 25 0.28 -7.22 -8.68
C LEU A 25 1.27 -6.83 -7.57
N LEU A 26 1.02 -5.70 -6.89
CA LEU A 26 1.80 -5.25 -5.74
C LEU A 26 1.73 -6.27 -4.60
N GLU A 27 0.55 -6.80 -4.28
CA GLU A 27 0.37 -7.87 -3.28
C GLU A 27 1.15 -9.13 -3.67
N SER A 28 1.04 -9.55 -4.93
CA SER A 28 1.78 -10.70 -5.45
C SER A 28 3.29 -10.50 -5.36
N ARG A 29 3.81 -9.32 -5.78
CA ARG A 29 5.23 -8.97 -5.70
C ARG A 29 5.73 -8.81 -4.28
N ALA A 30 4.91 -8.25 -3.40
CA ALA A 30 5.24 -8.06 -1.99
C ALA A 30 5.16 -9.38 -1.21
N GLY A 31 4.54 -10.41 -1.77
CA GLY A 31 4.23 -11.65 -1.05
C GLY A 31 3.30 -11.36 0.13
N VAL A 32 2.29 -10.52 -0.12
CA VAL A 32 1.22 -10.17 0.82
C VAL A 32 -0.04 -10.88 0.34
N SER A 33 -0.84 -11.41 1.27
CA SER A 33 -2.07 -12.10 0.94
C SER A 33 -3.04 -11.17 0.21
N THR A 34 -3.65 -11.65 -0.87
CA THR A 34 -4.57 -10.88 -1.70
C THR A 34 -5.71 -10.28 -0.87
N GLY A 35 -5.96 -8.99 -1.04
CA GLY A 35 -6.95 -8.23 -0.27
C GLY A 35 -6.47 -7.72 1.09
N SER A 36 -5.20 -7.95 1.47
CA SER A 36 -4.65 -7.33 2.68
C SER A 36 -4.51 -5.83 2.51
N ILE A 37 -4.04 -5.36 1.35
CA ILE A 37 -3.89 -3.93 1.07
C ILE A 37 -5.26 -3.24 1.09
N TYR A 38 -6.28 -3.88 0.53
CA TYR A 38 -7.65 -3.38 0.56
C TYR A 38 -8.18 -3.23 2.00
N LYS A 39 -7.83 -4.18 2.88
CA LYS A 39 -8.17 -4.09 4.31
C LYS A 39 -7.46 -2.93 5.01
N TRP A 40 -6.37 -2.38 4.48
CA TRP A 40 -5.65 -1.26 5.13
C TRP A 40 -6.45 0.04 5.17
N ASN A 41 -7.55 0.11 4.43
CA ASN A 41 -8.54 1.17 4.58
C ASN A 41 -9.33 1.05 5.90
N THR A 42 -9.42 -0.15 6.48
CA THR A 42 -10.27 -0.46 7.65
C THR A 42 -9.47 -0.98 8.84
N VAL A 43 -8.31 -1.62 8.60
CA VAL A 43 -7.47 -2.22 9.64
C VAL A 43 -6.05 -1.69 9.51
N SER A 44 -5.38 -1.44 10.64
CA SER A 44 -3.99 -0.99 10.59
C SER A 44 -3.09 -2.11 10.03
N PRO A 45 -2.28 -1.82 8.99
CA PRO A 45 -1.29 -2.76 8.50
C PRO A 45 -0.24 -3.09 9.54
N THR A 46 0.34 -4.28 9.41
CA THR A 46 1.56 -4.63 10.14
C THR A 46 2.77 -4.04 9.43
N VAL A 47 3.77 -3.59 10.20
CA VAL A 47 5.05 -3.09 9.68
C VAL A 47 5.67 -4.06 8.66
N ARG A 48 5.51 -5.37 8.86
CA ARG A 48 6.04 -6.41 7.97
C ARG A 48 5.45 -6.37 6.57
N SER A 49 4.13 -6.23 6.44
CA SER A 49 3.44 -6.18 5.14
C SER A 49 3.61 -4.81 4.50
N LEU A 50 3.60 -3.73 5.29
CA LEU A 50 3.95 -2.38 4.83
C LEU A 50 5.37 -2.32 4.26
N SER A 51 6.34 -2.90 4.95
CA SER A 51 7.75 -2.95 4.52
C SER A 51 7.93 -3.68 3.20
N LYS A 52 7.22 -4.80 3.02
CA LYS A 52 7.23 -5.56 1.76
C LYS A 52 6.69 -4.73 0.60
N VAL A 53 5.55 -4.08 0.81
CA VAL A 53 4.92 -3.19 -0.17
C VAL A 53 5.82 -2.00 -0.50
N ALA A 54 6.37 -1.34 0.52
CA ALA A 54 7.30 -0.22 0.39
C ALA A 54 8.55 -0.62 -0.41
N LYS A 55 9.13 -1.81 -0.14
CA LYS A 55 10.26 -2.36 -0.92
C LYS A 55 9.93 -2.57 -2.39
N VAL A 56 8.74 -3.10 -2.72
CA VAL A 56 8.30 -3.28 -4.11
C VAL A 56 8.10 -1.94 -4.81
N LEU A 57 7.54 -0.97 -4.08
CA LEU A 57 7.35 0.39 -4.56
C LEU A 57 8.67 1.18 -4.61
N GLY A 58 9.74 0.71 -3.95
CA GLY A 58 11.00 1.44 -3.82
C GLY A 58 10.87 2.70 -2.95
N CYS A 59 9.98 2.68 -1.97
CA CYS A 59 9.77 3.75 -1.00
C CYS A 59 10.00 3.23 0.42
N THR A 60 10.08 4.13 1.38
CA THR A 60 10.12 3.81 2.80
C THR A 60 8.72 3.67 3.39
N ILE A 61 8.63 2.94 4.49
CA ILE A 61 7.39 2.80 5.29
C ILE A 61 6.93 4.19 5.76
N ASP A 62 7.89 5.05 6.13
CA ASP A 62 7.66 6.40 6.59
C ASP A 62 6.93 7.27 5.54
N GLU A 63 7.34 7.20 4.27
CA GLU A 63 6.65 7.86 3.14
C GLU A 63 5.19 7.41 2.96
N LEU A 64 4.85 6.23 3.44
CA LEU A 64 3.49 5.68 3.37
C LEU A 64 2.67 6.00 4.64
N LEU A 65 3.33 6.38 5.74
CA LEU A 65 2.71 6.73 7.02
C LEU A 65 2.56 8.25 7.19
N GLY A 66 3.59 9.02 6.85
CA GLY A 66 3.69 10.48 6.96
C GLY A 66 2.85 11.20 5.94
#